data_AF-A0A1B6YB20-F1
#
_entry.id   AF-A0A1B6YB20-F1
#
_cell.length_a   1.000
_cell.length_b   1.000
_cell.length_c   1.000
_cell.angle_alpha   90.00
_cell.angle_beta   90.00
_cell.angle_gamma   90.00
#
_symmetry.space_group_name_H-M   'P 1'
#
loop_
_entity.id
_entity.type
_entity.pdbx_description
1 polymer ?
#
loop_
_entity_poly.entity_id
_entity_poly.type
_entity_poly.pdbx_seq_one_letter_code
_entity_poly.pdbx_strand_id
1 'polypeptide(L)'
;MLPSEATKKGVLSQNAILEGIPKFLESKSDFNGFIMIPIMTGKVTTFTMIPIIDHYNVYELRDENSSETFLIAHSRDAEILPEKRITIGGILKELKKDKKDVSPATKFLEAHYYTAS
;
A
#
# COMPACT_ATOMS: atom_id res chain seq x y z
N MET A 1 7.55 -2.24 12.92
CA MET A 1 7.58 -0.76 12.97
C MET A 1 6.16 -0.26 12.91
N LEU A 2 5.88 0.92 13.49
CA LEU A 2 4.52 1.48 13.45
C LEU A 2 4.22 2.14 12.10
N PRO A 3 2.94 2.27 11.70
CA PRO A 3 2.50 3.05 10.53
C PRO A 3 3.16 4.43 10.41
N SER A 4 3.28 5.13 11.54
CA SER A 4 3.92 6.44 11.69
C SER A 4 5.41 6.44 11.31
N GLU A 5 6.11 5.38 11.68
CA GLU A 5 7.53 5.19 11.38
C GLU A 5 7.77 4.76 9.94
N ALA A 6 6.87 3.99 9.35
CA ALA A 6 6.97 3.52 7.98
C ALA A 6 7.01 4.69 6.98
N THR A 7 6.20 5.72 7.23
CA THR A 7 6.19 6.96 6.42
C THR A 7 7.53 7.67 6.49
N LYS A 8 8.05 7.90 7.70
CA LYS A 8 9.22 8.76 7.96
C LYS A 8 10.56 8.05 7.72
N LYS A 9 10.69 6.81 8.20
CA LYS A 9 11.96 6.05 8.22
C LYS A 9 12.02 4.93 7.17
N GLY A 10 10.88 4.50 6.64
CA GLY A 10 10.83 3.40 5.68
C GLY A 10 11.63 3.71 4.41
N VAL A 11 12.43 2.75 3.95
CA VAL A 11 13.21 2.86 2.71
C VAL A 11 12.48 2.10 1.61
N LEU A 12 12.35 2.73 0.43
CA LEU A 12 11.72 2.10 -0.73
C LEU A 12 12.45 0.81 -1.13
N SER A 13 11.69 -0.16 -1.64
CA SER A 13 12.17 -1.46 -2.08
C SER A 13 12.77 -2.33 -0.96
N GLN A 14 12.51 -1.99 0.31
CA GLN A 14 12.90 -2.82 1.45
C GLN A 14 11.69 -3.52 2.07
N ASN A 15 11.97 -4.65 2.71
CA ASN A 15 11.00 -5.35 3.52
C ASN A 15 10.66 -4.51 4.76
N ALA A 16 9.39 -4.50 5.13
CA ALA A 16 8.92 -3.93 6.38
C ALA A 16 7.85 -4.82 7.01
N ILE A 17 7.80 -4.78 8.34
CA ILE A 17 6.76 -5.43 9.14
C ILE A 17 6.03 -4.33 9.89
N LEU A 18 4.73 -4.22 9.66
CA LEU A 18 3.84 -3.27 10.29
C LEU A 18 2.86 -3.99 11.20
N GLU A 19 2.41 -3.30 12.24
CA GLU A 19 1.36 -3.77 13.13
C GLU A 19 0.27 -2.71 13.21
N GLY A 20 -0.99 -3.14 13.19
CA GLY A 20 -2.13 -2.23 13.29
C GLY A 20 -3.45 -2.91 12.95
N ILE A 21 -4.50 -2.11 12.85
CA ILE A 21 -5.85 -2.57 12.48
C ILE A 21 -6.13 -2.08 11.05
N PRO A 22 -6.32 -2.99 10.08
CA PRO A 22 -6.59 -2.62 8.70
C PRO A 22 -8.06 -2.25 8.56
N LYS A 23 -8.34 -1.14 7.88
CA LYS A 23 -9.68 -0.77 7.46
C LYS A 23 -9.74 -0.77 5.94
N PHE A 24 -10.63 -1.59 5.38
CA PHE A 24 -10.74 -1.73 3.93
C PHE A 24 -11.29 -0.45 3.28
N LEU A 25 -10.71 -0.09 2.14
CA LEU A 25 -11.17 1.02 1.32
C LEU A 25 -12.01 0.47 0.17
N GLU A 26 -13.33 0.50 0.34
CA GLU A 26 -14.29 -0.22 -0.51
C GLU A 26 -14.43 0.37 -1.92
N SER A 27 -14.20 1.67 -2.12
CA SER A 27 -14.46 2.31 -3.41
C SER A 27 -13.33 3.19 -3.93
N LYS A 28 -13.32 3.39 -5.27
CA LYS A 28 -12.44 4.36 -5.94
C LYS A 28 -12.67 5.79 -5.48
N SER A 29 -13.85 6.08 -4.96
CA SER A 29 -14.20 7.37 -4.38
C SER A 29 -13.48 7.61 -3.05
N ASP A 30 -13.19 6.55 -2.31
CA ASP A 30 -12.58 6.64 -0.98
C ASP A 30 -11.06 6.84 -1.05
N PHE A 31 -10.44 6.44 -2.16
CA PHE A 31 -8.99 6.52 -2.32
C PHE A 31 -8.51 6.79 -3.75
N ASN A 32 -7.74 7.87 -3.92
CA ASN A 32 -7.09 8.24 -5.17
C ASN A 32 -5.56 8.14 -5.02
N GLY A 33 -5.01 6.99 -5.37
CA GLY A 33 -3.57 6.78 -5.47
C GLY A 33 -3.21 5.90 -6.65
N PHE A 34 -2.02 6.14 -7.20
CA PHE A 34 -1.56 5.52 -8.43
C PHE A 34 -0.22 4.82 -8.23
N ILE A 35 -0.08 3.68 -8.89
CA ILE A 35 1.16 2.93 -9.00
C ILE A 35 1.62 2.93 -10.45
N MET A 36 2.94 2.82 -10.62
CA MET A 36 3.56 2.70 -11.92
C MET A 36 3.79 1.23 -12.23
N ILE A 37 3.14 0.71 -13.28
CA ILE A 37 3.31 -0.67 -13.72
C ILE A 37 4.03 -0.70 -15.08
N PRO A 38 5.04 -1.56 -15.26
CA PRO A 38 5.65 -1.81 -16.56
C PRO A 38 4.70 -2.66 -17.44
N ILE A 39 4.45 -2.19 -18.66
CA ILE A 39 3.74 -2.91 -19.71
C ILE A 39 4.75 -3.27 -20.80
N MET A 40 4.87 -4.56 -21.09
CA MET A 40 5.77 -5.06 -22.12
C MET A 40 5.01 -5.35 -23.41
N THR A 41 5.39 -4.69 -24.50
CA THR A 41 4.86 -4.96 -25.85
C THR A 41 6.02 -5.34 -26.76
N GLY A 42 6.19 -6.65 -26.97
CA GLY A 42 7.35 -7.20 -27.68
C GLY A 42 8.64 -6.92 -26.90
N LYS A 43 9.56 -6.13 -27.47
CA LYS A 43 10.82 -5.72 -26.84
C LYS A 43 10.76 -4.33 -26.18
N VAL A 44 9.62 -3.65 -26.25
CA VAL A 44 9.44 -2.30 -25.70
C VAL A 44 8.80 -2.41 -24.33
N THR A 45 9.38 -1.75 -23.32
CA THR A 45 8.77 -1.58 -22.00
C THR A 45 8.27 -0.14 -21.89
N THR A 46 6.97 0.03 -21.67
CA THR A 46 6.37 1.32 -21.34
C THR A 46 5.92 1.28 -19.88
N PHE A 47 5.89 2.44 -19.21
CA PHE A 47 5.38 2.55 -17.85
C PHE A 47 4.06 3.31 -17.87
N THR A 48 3.04 2.72 -17.26
CA THR A 48 1.71 3.33 -17.15
C THR A 48 1.35 3.54 -15.70
N MET A 49 0.72 4.69 -15.42
CA MET A 49 0.14 5.03 -14.13
C MET A 49 -1.30 4.53 -14.07
N ILE A 50 -1.58 3.64 -13.12
CA ILE A 50 -2.92 3.08 -12.89
C ILE A 50 -3.36 3.27 -11.45
N PRO A 51 -4.67 3.38 -11.17
CA PRO A 51 -5.17 3.37 -9.80
C PRO A 51 -4.75 2.09 -9.07
N ILE A 52 -4.19 2.22 -7.86
CA ILE A 52 -3.70 1.05 -7.09
C ILE A 52 -4.81 0.05 -6.76
N ILE A 53 -6.00 0.56 -6.48
CA ILE A 53 -7.21 -0.22 -6.18
C ILE A 53 -7.65 -1.13 -7.33
N ASP A 54 -7.20 -0.89 -8.56
CA ASP A 54 -7.49 -1.78 -9.70
C ASP A 54 -6.70 -3.10 -9.63
N HIS A 55 -5.61 -3.13 -8.86
CA HIS A 55 -4.72 -4.27 -8.72
C HIS A 55 -4.65 -4.87 -7.32
N TYR A 56 -5.07 -4.11 -6.30
CA TYR A 56 -4.96 -4.52 -4.90
C TYR A 56 -6.25 -4.26 -4.13
N ASN A 57 -6.47 -5.05 -3.09
CA ASN A 57 -7.31 -4.68 -1.97
C ASN A 57 -6.52 -3.69 -1.11
N VAL A 58 -7.02 -2.47 -0.93
CA VAL A 58 -6.29 -1.39 -0.27
C VAL A 58 -6.91 -1.11 1.10
N TYR A 59 -6.06 -0.88 2.10
CA TYR A 59 -6.48 -0.62 3.46
C TYR A 59 -5.71 0.55 4.05
N GLU A 60 -6.38 1.28 4.94
CA GLU A 60 -5.71 2.13 5.91
C GLU A 60 -5.36 1.28 7.14
N LEU A 61 -4.06 1.09 7.38
CA LEU A 61 -3.57 0.47 8.59
C LEU A 61 -3.43 1.54 9.67
N ARG A 62 -4.26 1.46 10.69
CA ARG A 62 -4.25 2.39 11.82
C ARG A 62 -3.42 1.85 12.98
N ASP A 63 -2.60 2.72 13.55
CA ASP A 63 -1.92 2.50 14.82
C ASP A 63 -2.93 2.61 15.97
N GLU A 64 -2.82 1.77 16.99
CA GLU A 64 -3.69 1.84 18.18
C GLU A 64 -3.36 3.05 19.06
N ASN A 65 -2.09 3.49 19.05
CA ASN A 65 -1.59 4.54 19.93
C ASN A 65 -1.59 5.93 19.27
N SER A 66 -1.88 6.03 17.98
CA SER A 66 -1.88 7.30 17.26
C SER A 66 -3.00 7.39 16.23
N SER A 67 -3.33 8.61 15.82
CA SER A 67 -4.25 8.84 14.70
C SER A 67 -3.55 8.72 13.34
N GLU A 68 -2.26 8.36 13.31
CA GLU A 68 -1.52 8.19 12.05
C GLU A 68 -1.92 6.85 11.39
N THR A 69 -2.18 6.91 10.08
CA THR A 69 -2.49 5.74 9.25
C THR A 69 -1.41 5.53 8.21
N PHE A 70 -1.28 4.30 7.73
CA PHE A 70 -0.39 3.95 6.63
C PHE A 70 -1.11 3.06 5.64
N LEU A 71 -0.88 3.27 4.35
CA LEU A 71 -1.53 2.49 3.31
C LEU A 71 -0.86 1.14 3.14
N ILE A 72 -1.68 0.10 3.15
CA ILE A 72 -1.27 -1.25 2.79
C ILE A 72 -2.11 -1.73 1.60
N ALA A 73 -1.48 -2.51 0.74
CA ALA A 73 -2.11 -3.08 -0.44
C ALA A 73 -1.88 -4.59 -0.41
N HIS A 74 -2.97 -5.35 -0.31
CA HIS A 74 -2.97 -6.80 -0.35
C HIS A 74 -3.45 -7.28 -1.72
N SER A 75 -3.04 -8.48 -2.14
CA SER A 75 -3.46 -9.04 -3.42
C SER A 75 -4.98 -8.96 -3.58
N ARG A 76 -5.44 -8.51 -4.75
CA ARG A 76 -6.88 -8.38 -5.03
C ARG A 76 -7.60 -9.73 -4.98
N ASP A 77 -6.90 -10.81 -5.34
CA ASP A 77 -7.43 -12.17 -5.34
C ASP A 77 -7.34 -12.85 -3.96
N ALA A 78 -6.76 -12.19 -2.95
CA ALA A 78 -6.69 -12.71 -1.59
C ALA A 78 -7.94 -12.32 -0.79
N GLU A 79 -8.19 -13.06 0.29
CA GLU A 79 -9.24 -12.73 1.25
C GLU A 79 -9.04 -11.33 1.85
N ILE A 80 -10.16 -10.68 2.17
CA ILE A 80 -10.15 -9.37 2.83
C ILE A 80 -9.53 -9.52 4.21
N LEU A 81 -8.54 -8.66 4.51
CA LEU A 81 -7.91 -8.64 5.83
C LEU A 81 -8.95 -8.36 6.92
N PRO A 82 -8.90 -9.07 8.06
CA PRO A 82 -9.87 -8.89 9.12
C PRO A 82 -9.66 -7.53 9.80
N GLU A 83 -10.75 -6.85 10.17
CA GLU A 83 -10.73 -5.58 10.91
C GLU A 83 -10.37 -5.78 12.40
N LYS A 84 -9.22 -6.39 12.65
CA LYS A 84 -8.64 -6.56 13.98
C LYS A 84 -7.13 -6.35 13.93
N ARG A 85 -6.49 -6.34 15.10
CA ARG A 85 -5.05 -6.19 15.22
C ARG A 85 -4.33 -7.33 14.48
N ILE A 86 -3.52 -6.96 13.49
CA ILE A 86 -2.68 -7.90 12.74
C ILE A 86 -1.24 -7.39 12.66
N THR A 87 -0.32 -8.32 12.47
CA THR A 87 1.03 -8.03 12.01
C THR A 87 1.12 -8.39 10.53
N ILE A 88 1.54 -7.43 9.70
CA ILE A 88 1.61 -7.56 8.25
C ILE A 88 3.02 -7.31 7.76
N GLY A 89 3.52 -8.18 6.88
CA GLY A 89 4.84 -8.08 6.29
C GLY A 89 4.77 -7.96 4.78
N GLY A 90 5.70 -7.20 4.23
CA GLY A 90 5.69 -6.88 2.81
C GLY A 90 6.83 -5.97 2.38
N ILE A 91 6.70 -5.38 1.20
CA ILE A 91 7.71 -4.50 0.60
C ILE A 91 7.17 -3.07 0.53
N LEU A 92 7.97 -2.10 0.99
CA LEU A 92 7.65 -0.68 0.85
C LEU A 92 7.82 -0.24 -0.60
N LYS A 93 6.75 0.28 -1.18
CA LYS A 93 6.71 0.75 -2.57
C LYS A 93 6.23 2.19 -2.67
N GLU A 94 6.44 2.75 -3.85
CA GLU A 94 6.13 4.12 -4.19
C GLU A 94 4.65 4.28 -4.58
N LEU A 95 3.99 5.28 -4.00
CA LEU A 95 2.61 5.67 -4.30
C LEU A 95 2.55 7.13 -4.75
N LYS A 96 1.96 7.38 -5.92
CA LYS A 96 1.73 8.72 -6.45
C LYS A 96 0.30 9.17 -6.16
N LYS A 97 0.13 10.45 -5.80
CA LYS A 97 -1.20 11.03 -5.50
C LYS A 97 -1.95 11.47 -6.77
N ASP A 98 -1.22 11.85 -7.81
CA ASP A 98 -1.78 12.20 -9.12
C ASP A 98 -0.97 11.53 -10.25
N LYS A 99 -1.61 11.32 -11.41
CA LYS A 99 -0.97 10.82 -12.63
C LYS A 99 0.11 11.75 -13.17
N LYS A 100 0.02 13.05 -12.89
CA LYS A 100 0.98 14.10 -13.30
C LYS A 100 1.91 14.52 -12.17
N ASP A 101 1.84 13.86 -11.02
CA ASP A 101 2.55 14.29 -9.84
C ASP A 101 4.07 14.07 -9.96
N VAL A 102 4.82 15.17 -9.86
CA VAL A 102 6.29 15.17 -9.82
C VAL A 102 6.81 15.29 -8.37
N SER A 103 5.90 15.40 -7.40
CA SER A 103 6.25 15.56 -5.98
C SER A 103 6.83 14.27 -5.37
N PRO A 104 7.46 14.35 -4.18
CA PRO A 104 8.01 13.19 -3.50
C PRO A 104 6.89 12.18 -3.27
N ALA A 105 7.04 11.01 -3.85
CA ALA A 105 6.02 10.01 -3.69
C ALA A 105 5.88 9.57 -2.24
N THR A 106 4.62 9.35 -1.88
CA THR A 106 4.28 8.68 -0.63
C THR A 106 4.63 7.20 -0.71
N LYS A 107 4.67 6.53 0.43
CA LYS A 107 4.98 5.09 0.52
C LYS A 107 3.70 4.32 0.83
N PHE A 108 3.65 3.09 0.35
CA PHE A 108 2.68 2.09 0.80
C PHE A 108 3.39 0.75 1.02
N LEU A 109 2.79 -0.16 1.78
CA LEU A 109 3.29 -1.53 1.91
C LEU A 109 2.53 -2.43 0.93
N GLU A 110 3.23 -3.06 0.00
CA GLU A 110 2.68 -4.23 -0.70
C GLU A 110 2.78 -5.42 0.24
N ALA A 111 1.65 -5.86 0.78
CA ALA A 111 1.57 -6.94 1.75
C ALA A 111 1.70 -8.31 1.08
N HIS A 112 2.57 -9.15 1.63
CA HIS A 112 2.81 -10.52 1.15
C HIS A 112 2.36 -11.58 2.16
N TYR A 113 2.39 -11.25 3.45
CA TYR A 113 1.92 -12.15 4.51
C TYR A 113 1.35 -11.34 5.67
N TYR A 114 0.44 -11.96 6.43
CA TYR A 114 -0.04 -11.42 7.69
C TYR A 114 -0.23 -12.54 8.70
N THR A 115 -0.18 -12.18 9.97
CA THR A 115 -0.64 -13.02 11.07
C THR A 115 -1.64 -12.23 11.90
N ALA A 116 -2.71 -12.91 12.28
CA ALA A 116 -3.74 -12.37 13.13
C ALA A 116 -3.44 -12.76 14.58
N SER A 117 -3.38 -11.77 15.46
CA SER A 117 -3.31 -12.01 16.90
C SER A 117 -4.69 -12.34 17.48
#